data_AF-A0A1V2NGX1-F1
#
_entry.id   AF-A0A1V2NGX1-F1
#
_cell.length_a   1.000
_cell.length_b   1.000
_cell.length_c   1.000
_cell.angle_alpha   90.00
_cell.angle_beta   90.00
_cell.angle_gamma   90.00
#
_symmetry.space_group_name_H-M   'P 1'
#
loop_
_entity.id
_entity.type
_entity.pdbx_description
1 polymer ?
#
loop_
_entity_poly.entity_id
_entity_poly.type
_entity_poly.pdbx_seq_one_letter_code
_entity_poly.pdbx_strand_id
1 'polypeptide(L)' 'MARVRTVTHGYRLATGWEKIDRRPLTPEVAHELRSLGYTMVVAKRGLFDSREISLNQALPVR' A
#
# COMPACT_ATOMS: atom_id res chain seq x y z
N MET A 1 10.86 -17.51 3.18
CA MET A 1 10.77 -16.10 3.60
C MET A 1 9.75 -15.37 2.74
N ALA A 2 8.69 -14.80 3.31
CA ALA A 2 7.66 -14.08 2.53
C ALA A 2 8.22 -12.75 1.97
N ARG A 3 8.19 -12.57 0.64
CA ARG A 3 8.65 -11.34 -0.03
C ARG A 3 7.77 -10.14 0.37
N VAL A 4 8.37 -8.99 0.71
CA VAL A 4 7.60 -7.76 1.00
C VAL A 4 6.81 -7.35 -0.24
N ARG A 5 5.56 -6.91 -0.06
CA ARG A 5 4.73 -6.40 -1.16
C ARG A 5 5.22 -5.02 -1.58
N THR A 6 5.19 -4.72 -2.86
CA THR A 6 5.51 -3.39 -3.40
C THR A 6 4.22 -2.62 -3.64
N VAL A 7 4.07 -1.45 -3.03
CA VAL A 7 2.96 -0.54 -3.29
C VAL A 7 3.07 0.00 -4.72
N THR A 8 1.93 0.13 -5.39
CA THR A 8 1.87 0.64 -6.77
C THR A 8 0.84 1.74 -6.98
N HIS A 9 -0.24 1.70 -6.20
CA HIS A 9 -1.32 2.69 -6.25
C HIS A 9 -1.76 3.00 -4.83
N GLY A 10 -2.21 4.23 -4.61
CA GLY A 10 -2.85 4.69 -3.38
C GLY A 10 -4.28 5.12 -3.66
N TYR A 11 -5.16 4.93 -2.68
CA TYR A 11 -6.54 5.42 -2.72
C TYR A 11 -6.70 6.57 -1.74
N ARG A 12 -7.29 7.67 -2.22
CA ARG A 12 -7.76 8.79 -1.40
C ARG A 12 -9.25 8.97 -1.62
N LEU A 13 -9.98 9.38 -0.58
CA LEU A 13 -11.41 9.68 -0.71
C LEU A 13 -11.70 10.83 -1.68
N ALA A 14 -10.77 11.79 -1.80
CA ALA A 14 -10.94 12.98 -2.63
C ALA A 14 -10.73 12.71 -4.14
N THR A 15 -9.77 11.85 -4.49
CA THR A 15 -9.31 11.66 -5.88
C THR A 15 -9.50 10.23 -6.40
N GLY A 16 -9.87 9.29 -5.54
CA GLY A 16 -9.96 7.88 -5.87
C GLY A 16 -8.58 7.21 -5.95
N TRP A 17 -8.44 6.27 -6.89
CA TRP A 17 -7.18 5.54 -7.11
C TRP A 17 -6.21 6.38 -7.94
N GLU A 18 -5.00 6.55 -7.42
CA GLU A 18 -3.89 7.19 -8.15
C GLU A 18 -2.63 6.32 -8.10
N LYS A 19 -1.83 6.43 -9.16
CA LYS A 19 -0.54 5.74 -9.24
C LYS A 19 0.46 6.49 -8.38
N ILE A 20 1.21 5.76 -7.56
CA ILE A 20 2.23 6.33 -6.68
C ILE A 20 3.59 5.71 -6.97
N ASP A 21 4.65 6.29 -6.38
CA ASP A 21 5.98 5.73 -6.49
C ASP A 21 6.05 4.30 -5.92
N ARG A 22 6.79 3.43 -6.63
CA ARG A 22 6.82 1.99 -6.33
C ARG A 22 7.82 1.70 -5.22
N ARG A 23 7.31 1.40 -4.03
CA ARG A 23 8.14 1.15 -2.85
C ARG A 23 7.63 -0.01 -2.00
N PRO A 24 8.50 -0.67 -1.21
CA PRO A 24 8.09 -1.74 -0.31
C PRO A 24 7.03 -1.26 0.70
N LEU A 25 6.00 -2.06 0.95
CA LEU A 25 5.00 -1.79 1.98
C LEU A 25 5.58 -2.14 3.35
N THR A 26 6.27 -1.19 3.97
CA THR A 26 6.74 -1.26 5.35
C THR A 26 5.82 -0.45 6.27
N PRO A 27 5.91 -0.63 7.60
CA PRO A 27 5.16 0.20 8.56
C PRO A 27 5.41 1.70 8.38
N GLU A 28 6.65 2.09 8.09
CA GLU A 28 7.06 3.48 7.89
C GLU A 28 6.40 4.06 6.63
N VAL A 29 6.45 3.33 5.51
CA VAL A 29 5.77 3.72 4.26
C VAL A 29 4.26 3.80 4.46
N ALA A 30 3.65 2.88 5.21
CA ALA A 30 2.23 2.94 5.48
C ALA A 30 1.84 4.12 6.39
N HIS A 31 2.72 4.54 7.29
CA HIS A 31 2.51 5.74 8.11
C HIS A 31 2.63 7.02 7.25
N GLU A 32 3.64 7.09 6.40
CA GLU A 32 3.83 8.20 5.46
C GLU A 32 2.65 8.32 4.48
N LEU A 33 2.19 7.21 3.90
CA LEU A 33 1.04 7.25 3.01
C LEU A 33 -0.24 7.69 3.75
N ARG A 34 -0.40 7.32 5.03
CA ARG A 34 -1.51 7.83 5.86
C ARG A 34 -1.41 9.33 6.09
N SER A 35 -0.24 9.86 6.40
CA SER A 35 -0.07 11.31 6.61
C SER A 35 -0.32 12.10 5.33
N LEU A 36 -0.08 11.48 4.17
CA LEU A 36 -0.43 12.01 2.85
C LEU A 36 -1.92 11.85 2.48
N GLY A 37 -2.76 11.33 3.38
CA GLY A 37 -4.21 11.21 3.20
C GLY A 37 -4.67 9.97 2.44
N TYR A 38 -3.79 9.00 2.18
CA TYR A 38 -4.18 7.72 1.59
C TYR A 38 -4.82 6.82 2.65
N THR A 39 -5.90 6.12 2.27
CA THR A 39 -6.62 5.20 3.16
C THR A 39 -6.44 3.73 2.75
N MET A 40 -6.17 3.47 1.47
CA MET A 40 -5.87 2.13 0.96
C MET A 40 -4.72 2.16 -0.05
N VAL A 41 -4.09 1.01 -0.26
CA VAL A 41 -3.03 0.82 -1.24
C VAL A 41 -3.19 -0.47 -2.01
N VAL A 42 -2.82 -0.46 -3.29
CA VAL A 42 -2.60 -1.68 -4.07
C VAL A 42 -1.14 -2.10 -3.91
N ALA A 43 -0.91 -3.26 -3.31
CA ALA A 43 0.41 -3.82 -3.07
C ALA A 43 0.59 -5.19 -3.75
N LYS A 44 1.63 -5.30 -4.57
CA LYS A 44 1.91 -6.48 -5.42
C LYS A 44 3.06 -7.33 -4.88
N ARG A 45 3.01 -8.63 -5.12
CA ARG A 45 4.07 -9.62 -4.88
C ARG A 45 4.28 -10.43 -6.17
N GLY A 46 5.11 -9.91 -7.07
CA GLY A 46 5.25 -10.49 -8.41
C GLY A 46 4.12 -10.05 -9.36
N LEU A 47 3.93 -10.77 -10.46
CA LEU A 47 3.04 -10.38 -11.56
C LEU A 47 1.55 -10.62 -11.24
N PHE A 48 1.23 -11.69 -10.51
CA PHE A 48 -0.16 -12.17 -10.34
C PHE A 48 -0.73 -12.07 -8.92
N ASP A 49 0.09 -11.70 -7.92
CA ASP A 49 -0.39 -11.50 -6.56
C ASP A 49 -0.49 -10.00 -6.28
N SER A 50 -1.69 -9.45 -6.47
CA SER A 50 -2.04 -8.07 -6.15
C SER A 50 -3.08 -8.06 -5.03
N ARG A 51 -2.89 -7.20 -4.03
CA ARG A 51 -3.87 -7.02 -2.94
C ARG A 51 -4.11 -5.56 -2.66
N GLU A 52 -5.36 -5.23 -2.38
CA GLU A 52 -5.75 -3.99 -1.75
C GLU A 52 -5.58 -4.13 -0.24
N ILE A 53 -4.87 -3.19 0.38
CA ILE A 53 -4.55 -3.21 1.80
C ILE A 53 -5.00 -1.88 2.38
N SER A 54 -5.86 -1.94 3.40
CA SER A 54 -6.21 -0.75 4.18
C SER A 54 -5.00 -0.29 4.97
N LEU A 55 -4.68 1.00 4.89
CA LEU A 55 -3.64 1.60 5.72
C LEU A 55 -4.13 1.87 7.15
N ASN A 56 -5.45 1.87 7.39
CA ASN A 56 -6.03 2.13 8.71
C ASN A 56 -6.04 0.89 9.62
N GLN A 57 -5.70 -0.27 9.08
CA GLN A 57 -5.58 -1.51 9.85
C GLN A 57 -4.11 -1.81 10.15
N ALA A 58 -3.87 -2.65 11.16
CA ALA A 58 -2.55 -3.21 11.37
C ALA A 58 -2.11 -3.91 10.08
N LEU A 59 -0.94 -3.55 9.55
CA LEU A 59 -0.41 -4.23 8.37
C LEU A 59 -0.29 -5.72 8.70
N PRO A 60 -0.68 -6.62 7.78
CA PRO A 60 -0.54 -8.05 8.02
C PRO A 60 0.92 -8.37 8.33
N VAL A 61 1.15 -8.87 9.54
CA VAL A 61 2.46 -9.38 9.97
C VAL A 61 2.76 -10.60 9.10
N ARG A 62 4.02 -10.68 8.62
CA ARG A 62 4.47 -11.62 7.60
C ARG A 62 4.13 -13.07 7.86
#